data_AF-A0AAW0K3Q8-F1
#
_entry.id   AF-A0AAW0K3Q8-F1
#
_cell.length_a   1.000
_cell.length_b   1.000
_cell.length_c   1.000
_cell.angle_alpha   90.00
_cell.angle_beta   90.00
_cell.angle_gamma   90.00
#
_symmetry.space_group_name_H-M   'P 1'
#
loop_
_entity.id
_entity.type
_entity.pdbx_description
1 polymer ?
#
loop_
_entity_poly.entity_id
_entity_poly.type
_entity_poly.pdbx_seq_one_letter_code
_entity_poly.pdbx_strand_id
1 'polypeptide(L)'
;MVAVNLYAIMRDEKIWDYPNDFRPVRFLVSSKGKDGMEHIPFGAGRRGCPGEKLEFSMIQIVVAAMVQCFDWKVGREETMSRLICKLDQASLNPWLNHLYAFPLF
;
A
#
# COMPACT_ATOMS: atom_id res chain seq x y z
N MET A 1 2.89 29.98 7.31
CA MET A 1 2.48 28.57 7.43
C MET A 1 3.52 27.72 6.72
N VAL A 2 4.05 26.69 7.37
CA VAL A 2 4.98 25.73 6.74
C VAL A 2 4.24 24.42 6.58
N ALA A 3 4.24 23.84 5.38
CA ALA A 3 3.63 22.56 5.08
C ALA A 3 4.71 21.57 4.60
N VAL A 4 4.60 20.32 5.02
CA VAL A 4 5.53 19.24 4.61
C VAL A 4 4.84 18.37 3.56
N ASN A 5 5.47 18.22 2.40
CA ASN A 5 4.95 17.40 1.33
C ASN A 5 5.39 15.93 1.51
N LEU A 6 4.61 15.19 2.32
CA LEU A 6 4.87 13.76 2.56
C LEU A 6 4.79 12.93 1.29
N TYR A 7 3.91 13.29 0.35
CA TYR A 7 3.74 12.59 -0.92
C TYR A 7 5.03 12.60 -1.75
N ALA A 8 5.67 13.77 -1.85
CA ALA A 8 6.94 13.92 -2.57
C ALA A 8 8.09 13.17 -1.87
N ILE A 9 8.19 13.26 -0.54
CA ILE A 9 9.23 12.58 0.24
C ILE A 9 9.15 11.06 0.06
N MET A 10 7.94 10.49 0.18
CA MET A 10 7.72 9.04 0.08
C MET A 10 7.82 8.52 -1.37
N ARG A 11 8.01 9.39 -2.37
CA ARG A 11 8.17 9.05 -3.79
C ARG A 11 9.45 9.63 -4.41
N ASP A 12 10.38 10.08 -3.59
CA ASP A 12 11.65 10.60 -4.10
C ASP A 12 12.45 9.47 -4.77
N GLU A 13 12.69 9.62 -6.08
CA GLU A 13 13.45 8.68 -6.91
C GLU A 13 14.89 8.51 -6.43
N LYS A 14 15.45 9.48 -5.70
CA LYS A 14 16.80 9.38 -5.11
C LYS A 14 16.86 8.43 -3.94
N ILE A 15 15.72 8.20 -3.29
CA ILE A 15 15.60 7.40 -2.06
C ILE A 15 15.01 6.02 -2.39
N TRP A 16 13.96 6.01 -3.23
CA TRP A 16 13.15 4.84 -3.53
C TRP A 16 13.34 4.42 -4.99
N ASP A 17 13.86 3.21 -5.22
CA ASP A 17 13.91 2.63 -6.56
C ASP A 17 12.49 2.37 -7.07
N TYR A 18 12.11 2.84 -8.26
CA TYR A 18 10.75 2.70 -8.82
C TYR A 18 9.66 3.15 -7.81
N PRO A 19 9.61 4.43 -7.44
CA PRO A 19 8.76 4.93 -6.34
C PRO A 19 7.25 4.86 -6.65
N ASN A 20 6.90 4.83 -7.94
CA ASN A 20 5.52 4.76 -8.40
C ASN A 20 5.00 3.32 -8.52
N ASP A 21 5.87 2.33 -8.38
CA ASP A 21 5.50 0.91 -8.46
C ASP A 21 5.13 0.36 -7.09
N PHE A 22 3.99 -0.32 -7.01
CA PHE A 22 3.60 -1.06 -5.80
C PHE A 22 4.50 -2.29 -5.61
N ARG A 23 5.54 -2.14 -4.78
CA ARG A 23 6.54 -3.20 -4.53
C ARG A 23 6.70 -3.45 -3.03
N PRO A 24 5.80 -4.22 -2.38
CA PRO A 24 5.81 -4.43 -0.93
C PRO A 24 7.10 -5.11 -0.43
N VAL A 25 7.74 -5.93 -1.28
CA VAL A 25 8.99 -6.64 -0.98
C VAL A 25 10.14 -5.69 -0.59
N ARG A 26 10.10 -4.41 -1.01
CA ARG A 26 11.14 -3.42 -0.65
C ARG A 26 11.29 -3.22 0.86
N PHE A 27 10.23 -3.45 1.63
CA PHE A 27 10.23 -3.29 3.09
C PHE A 27 10.67 -4.56 3.84
N LEU A 28 10.84 -5.70 3.14
CA LEU A 28 11.28 -6.96 3.74
C LEU A 28 12.81 -7.02 3.92
N VAL A 29 13.57 -6.51 2.94
CA VAL A 29 15.04 -6.66 2.86
C VAL A 29 15.78 -5.39 3.30
N SER A 30 15.12 -4.23 3.22
CA SER A 30 15.73 -2.93 3.44
C SER A 30 15.43 -2.40 4.83
N SER A 31 16.45 -1.89 5.53
CA SER A 31 16.28 -0.99 6.69
C SER A 31 15.88 0.43 6.26
N LYS A 32 15.89 0.75 4.96
CA LYS A 32 15.46 2.08 4.45
C LYS A 32 14.00 2.32 4.83
N GLY A 33 13.73 3.44 5.51
CA GLY A 33 12.41 3.79 6.04
C GLY A 33 12.08 3.26 7.43
N LYS A 34 13.00 2.57 8.14
CA LYS A 34 12.81 2.19 9.56
C LYS A 34 13.36 3.23 10.55
N ASP A 35 14.44 3.93 10.17
CA ASP A 35 15.19 4.81 11.07
C ASP A 35 15.27 6.28 10.59
N GLY A 36 14.68 6.61 9.43
CA GLY A 36 14.84 7.90 8.76
C GLY A 36 13.53 8.62 8.40
N MET A 37 13.63 9.87 7.96
CA MET A 37 12.48 10.68 7.52
C MET A 37 12.00 10.33 6.09
N GLU A 38 12.55 9.27 5.49
CA GLU A 38 12.18 8.81 4.14
C GLU A 38 10.79 8.16 4.09
N HIS A 39 10.34 7.59 5.21
CA HIS A 39 9.07 6.89 5.32
C HIS A 39 8.31 7.33 6.57
N ILE A 40 7.44 8.33 6.41
CA ILE A 40 6.69 8.94 7.52
C ILE A 40 5.20 9.07 7.17
N PRO A 41 4.51 7.94 6.87
CA PRO A 41 3.09 7.95 6.49
C PRO A 41 2.19 8.58 7.56
N PHE A 42 2.61 8.51 8.82
CA PHE A 42 1.91 9.05 9.99
C PHE A 42 2.55 10.32 10.55
N GLY A 43 3.44 10.96 9.80
CA GLY A 43 4.27 12.05 10.29
C GLY A 43 5.38 11.57 11.24
N ALA A 44 6.02 12.50 11.95
CA ALA A 44 7.12 12.20 12.85
C ALA A 44 7.22 13.20 14.01
N GLY A 45 8.00 12.84 15.03
CA GLY A 45 8.28 13.67 16.20
C GLY A 45 7.05 13.87 17.11
N ARG A 46 7.02 14.97 17.85
CA ARG A 46 5.98 15.24 18.87
C ARG A 46 4.56 15.41 18.33
N ARG A 47 4.40 15.55 17.01
CA ARG A 47 3.11 15.75 16.33
C ARG A 47 2.77 14.58 15.40
N GLY A 48 3.50 13.47 15.47
CA GLY A 48 3.15 12.24 14.75
C GLY A 48 1.79 11.70 15.17
N CYS A 49 1.19 10.86 14.32
CA CYS A 49 -0.12 10.27 14.58
C CYS A 49 -0.08 9.44 15.86
N PRO A 50 -0.92 9.72 16.87
CA PRO A 50 -0.99 8.90 18.08
C PRO A 50 -1.51 7.48 17.81
N GLY A 51 -2.17 7.26 16.65
CA GLY A 51 -2.74 5.98 16.24
C GLY A 51 -1.79 5.05 15.48
N GLU A 52 -0.55 5.46 15.20
CA GLU A 52 0.41 4.69 14.39
C GLU A 52 0.57 3.24 14.89
N LYS A 53 0.80 3.05 16.19
CA LYS A 53 0.99 1.71 16.77
C LYS A 53 -0.27 0.85 16.71
N LEU A 54 -1.43 1.48 16.88
CA LEU A 54 -2.72 0.77 16.82
C LEU A 54 -2.96 0.27 15.39
N GLU A 55 -2.72 1.11 14.39
CA GLU A 55 -2.89 0.76 12.99
C GLU A 55 -1.97 -0.40 12.59
N PHE A 56 -0.68 -0.37 12.95
CA PHE A 56 0.21 -1.52 12.72
C PHE A 56 -0.24 -2.82 13.39
N SER A 57 -0.91 -2.73 14.54
CA SER A 57 -1.42 -3.90 15.26
C SER A 57 -2.69 -4.47 14.61
N MET A 58 -3.53 -3.61 14.02
CA MET A 58 -4.80 -4.01 13.42
C MET A 58 -4.65 -4.42 11.94
N ILE A 59 -3.81 -3.72 11.18
CA ILE A 59 -3.71 -3.90 9.72
C ILE A 59 -3.33 -5.33 9.33
N GLN A 60 -2.45 -5.96 10.12
CA GLN A 60 -2.01 -7.34 9.87
C GLN A 60 -3.18 -8.32 9.98
N ILE A 61 -4.04 -8.15 10.99
CA ILE A 61 -5.22 -9.01 11.21
C ILE A 61 -6.26 -8.79 10.11
N VAL A 62 -6.53 -7.53 9.76
CA VAL A 62 -7.50 -7.18 8.71
C VAL A 62 -7.06 -7.77 7.37
N VAL A 63 -5.79 -7.59 6.98
CA VAL A 63 -5.24 -8.14 5.74
C VAL A 63 -5.24 -9.68 5.77
N ALA A 64 -4.89 -10.31 6.89
CA ALA A 64 -4.94 -11.76 7.03
C ALA A 64 -6.35 -12.31 6.82
N ALA A 65 -7.36 -11.68 7.44
CA ALA A 65 -8.76 -12.06 7.25
C ALA A 65 -9.22 -11.86 5.80
N MET A 66 -8.82 -10.76 5.16
CA MET A 66 -9.13 -10.50 3.75
C MET A 66 -8.55 -11.56 2.81
N VAL A 67 -7.32 -12.00 3.05
CA VAL A 67 -6.65 -13.04 2.24
C VAL A 67 -7.22 -14.43 2.53
N GLN A 68 -7.56 -14.73 3.78
CA GLN A 68 -8.07 -16.04 4.18
C GLN A 68 -9.52 -16.27 3.71
N CYS A 69 -10.35 -15.24 3.71
CA CYS A 69 -11.79 -15.38 3.48
C CYS A 69 -12.21 -15.11 2.03
N PHE A 70 -11.39 -14.44 1.22
CA PHE A 70 -11.80 -13.96 -0.10
C PHE A 70 -10.78 -14.22 -1.20
N ASP A 71 -11.29 -14.62 -2.36
CA ASP A 71 -10.63 -14.57 -3.66
C ASP A 71 -10.87 -13.19 -4.30
N TRP A 72 -9.79 -12.53 -4.74
CA TRP A 72 -9.85 -11.17 -5.27
C TRP A 72 -9.66 -11.15 -6.79
N LYS A 73 -10.55 -10.46 -7.49
CA LYS A 73 -10.49 -10.29 -8.96
C LYS A 73 -10.69 -8.82 -9.32
N VAL A 74 -10.03 -8.39 -10.39
CA VAL A 74 -10.10 -7.00 -10.91
C VAL A 74 -10.54 -7.03 -12.37
N GLY A 75 -11.39 -6.07 -12.73
CA GLY A 75 -11.93 -5.92 -14.09
C GLY A 75 -13.43 -6.19 -14.16
N ARG A 76 -14.05 -5.90 -15.31
CA ARG A 76 -15.46 -6.22 -15.57
C ARG A 76 -15.60 -7.72 -15.88
N GLU A 77 -16.78 -8.31 -15.74
CA GLU A 77 -17.01 -9.78 -15.88
C GLU A 77 -16.32 -10.42 -17.10
N GLU A 78 -16.21 -9.71 -18.21
CA GLU A 78 -15.59 -10.18 -19.46
C GLU A 78 -14.03 -10.16 -19.46
N THR A 79 -13.40 -9.54 -18.45
CA THR A 79 -11.93 -9.32 -18.34
C THR A 79 -11.37 -9.66 -16.96
N MET A 80 -12.14 -10.37 -16.11
CA MET A 80 -11.73 -10.73 -14.75
C MET A 80 -10.50 -11.65 -14.75
N SER A 81 -9.32 -11.05 -14.60
CA SER A 81 -8.08 -11.77 -14.31
C SER A 81 -7.93 -11.97 -12.80
N ARG A 82 -7.38 -13.13 -12.39
CA ARG A 82 -6.90 -13.31 -11.02
C ARG A 82 -5.90 -12.21 -10.70
N LEU A 83 -6.01 -11.61 -9.53
CA LEU A 83 -5.03 -10.66 -9.05
C LEU A 83 -3.68 -11.36 -8.85
N ILE A 84 -2.80 -11.21 -9.83
CA ILE A 84 -1.37 -11.53 -9.69
C ILE A 84 -0.68 -10.20 -9.40
N CYS A 85 0.30 -10.16 -8.48
CA CYS A 85 1.04 -8.96 -8.05
C CYS A 85 1.71 -8.14 -9.18
N LYS A 86 1.56 -8.50 -10.45
CA LYS A 86 1.94 -7.69 -11.61
C LYS A 86 0.73 -6.91 -12.09
N LEU A 87 0.39 -5.85 -11.35
CA LEU A 87 -0.65 -4.93 -11.75
C LEU A 87 -0.04 -3.80 -12.60
N ASP A 88 -0.53 -3.67 -13.83
CA ASP A 88 -0.37 -2.48 -14.66
C ASP A 88 -1.10 -1.29 -14.00
N GLN A 89 -0.54 -0.08 -14.04
CA GLN A 89 -1.19 1.15 -13.58
C GLN A 89 -2.61 1.34 -14.15
N ALA A 90 -2.90 0.88 -15.37
CA ALA A 90 -4.22 0.91 -15.97
C ALA A 90 -5.22 -0.03 -15.26
N SER A 91 -4.77 -1.20 -14.80
CA SER A 91 -5.59 -2.17 -14.07
C SER A 91 -5.93 -1.72 -12.64
N LEU A 92 -5.06 -0.88 -12.05
CA LEU A 92 -5.20 -0.33 -10.70
C LEU A 92 -6.10 0.90 -10.59
N ASN A 93 -6.55 1.47 -11.71
CA ASN A 93 -7.43 2.63 -11.66
C ASN A 93 -8.81 2.22 -11.10
N PRO A 94 -9.16 2.63 -9.86
CA PRO A 94 -10.39 2.18 -9.20
C PRO A 94 -11.66 2.70 -9.90
N TRP A 95 -11.50 3.74 -10.73
CA TRP A 95 -12.57 4.33 -11.52
C TRP A 95 -12.83 3.58 -12.82
N LEU A 96 -11.87 2.79 -13.30
CA LEU A 96 -11.98 2.02 -14.54
C LEU A 96 -12.26 0.53 -14.29
N ASN A 97 -11.70 -0.02 -13.22
CA ASN A 97 -11.81 -1.43 -12.85
C ASN A 97 -12.17 -1.57 -11.38
N HIS A 98 -13.33 -2.19 -11.11
CA HIS A 98 -13.74 -2.50 -9.75
C HIS A 98 -12.97 -3.72 -9.22
N LEU A 99 -12.70 -3.68 -7.92
CA LEU A 99 -12.15 -4.80 -7.16
C LEU A 99 -13.31 -5.61 -6.57
N TYR A 100 -13.40 -6.88 -6.96
CA TYR A 100 -14.43 -7.79 -6.49
C TYR A 100 -13.82 -8.81 -5.52
N ALA A 101 -14.50 -8.98 -4.38
CA ALA A 101 -14.16 -9.98 -3.36
C ALA A 101 -15.18 -11.13 -3.42
N PHE A 102 -14.72 -12.32 -3.76
CA PHE A 102 -15.52 -13.52 -3.78
C PHE A 102 -15.21 -14.36 -2.56
N PRO A 103 -16.19 -14.76 -1.76
CA PRO A 103 -15.91 -15.59 -0.61
C PRO A 103 -15.39 -16.98 -0.99
N LEU A 104 -14.50 -17.54 -0.16
CA LEU A 104 -13.85 -18.84 -0.37
C LEU A 104 -14.65 -20.06 0.16
N PHE A 105 -15.98 -19.99 0.21
CA PHE A 105 -16.84 -21.06 0.72
C PHE A 105 -17.60 -21.84 -0.35
#